data_AF-A0A7Y7NVH5-F1
#
_entry.id   AF-A0A7Y7NVH5-F1
#
_cell.length_a   1.000
_cell.length_b   1.000
_cell.length_c   1.000
_cell.angle_alpha   90.00
_cell.angle_beta   90.00
_cell.angle_gamma   90.00
#
_symmetry.space_group_name_H-M   'P 1'
#
loop_
_entity.id
_entity.type
_entity.pdbx_description
1 polymer ?
#
loop_
_entity_poly.entity_id
_entity_poly.type
_entity_poly.pdbx_seq_one_letter_code
_entity_poly.pdbx_strand_id
1 'polypeptide(L)'
;MKNVIIMLLIAVSMCNTACAQKISADKVPATVTSAFKAKFPTATKTSWEMEKTNEYEAGFKLNGSEMSANFDNSGKWLETETEIKVSALPASVQSALSKDFAGFKINEASKIESAKNGNCFEAEIEKGEETFDVLFSADGNMLSKTKMEKEKGDKY
;
A
#
# COMPACT_ATOMS: atom_id res chain seq x y z
N MET A 1 -31.91 1.15 -45.88
CA MET A 1 -31.31 2.21 -46.73
C MET A 1 -30.44 3.11 -45.84
N LYS A 2 -29.17 3.27 -46.22
CA LYS A 2 -28.21 4.36 -45.91
C LYS A 2 -27.75 4.63 -44.46
N ASN A 3 -26.47 4.30 -44.28
CA ASN A 3 -25.49 4.68 -43.25
C ASN A 3 -25.43 6.19 -42.97
N VAL A 4 -25.02 6.60 -41.75
CA VAL A 4 -23.90 7.54 -41.51
C VAL A 4 -23.24 7.24 -40.16
N ILE A 5 -21.91 7.15 -40.21
CA ILE A 5 -20.91 7.02 -39.14
C ILE A 5 -20.74 8.38 -38.44
N ILE A 6 -20.67 8.40 -37.11
CA ILE A 6 -19.96 9.48 -36.38
C ILE A 6 -18.91 8.82 -35.49
N MET A 7 -17.71 8.71 -36.07
CA MET A 7 -16.45 8.63 -35.33
C MET A 7 -16.29 9.96 -34.61
N LEU A 8 -16.48 9.96 -33.29
CA LEU A 8 -15.96 11.02 -32.43
C LEU A 8 -14.75 10.43 -31.70
N LEU A 9 -13.57 10.81 -32.18
CA LEU A 9 -12.29 10.66 -31.50
C LEU A 9 -12.39 11.41 -30.15
N ILE A 10 -12.82 10.71 -29.11
CA ILE A 10 -12.57 11.15 -27.74
C ILE A 10 -11.14 10.73 -27.45
N ALA A 11 -10.24 11.71 -27.50
CA ALA A 11 -8.92 11.58 -26.91
C ALA A 11 -9.13 11.24 -25.42
N VAL A 12 -9.01 9.95 -25.09
CA VAL A 12 -8.89 9.50 -23.71
C VAL A 12 -7.54 10.02 -23.25
N SER A 13 -7.53 11.23 -22.70
CA SER A 13 -6.46 11.65 -21.81
C SER A 13 -6.49 10.68 -20.64
N MET A 14 -5.64 9.65 -20.73
CA MET A 14 -5.37 8.72 -19.64
C MET A 14 -4.73 9.52 -18.51
N CYS A 15 -5.58 10.11 -17.68
CA CYS A 15 -5.19 10.52 -16.35
C CYS A 15 -4.91 9.22 -15.62
N ASN A 16 -3.65 8.77 -15.66
CA ASN A 16 -3.16 7.65 -14.87
C ASN A 16 -3.11 8.11 -13.41
N THR A 17 -4.28 8.25 -12.79
CA THR A 17 -4.38 8.34 -11.33
C THR A 17 -4.22 6.91 -10.82
N ALA A 18 -3.00 6.60 -10.38
CA ALA A 18 -2.66 5.33 -9.73
C ALA A 18 -3.23 5.32 -8.32
N CYS A 19 -4.55 5.23 -8.22
CA CYS A 19 -5.22 4.91 -6.97
C CYS A 19 -5.25 3.39 -6.82
N ALA A 20 -5.13 2.90 -5.59
CA ALA A 20 -5.41 1.52 -5.24
C ALA A 20 -6.81 1.14 -5.75
N GLN A 21 -6.91 0.08 -6.55
CA GLN A 21 -8.18 -0.40 -7.08
C GLN A 21 -8.50 -1.75 -6.47
N LYS A 22 -9.61 -1.84 -5.74
CA LYS A 22 -10.16 -3.12 -5.31
C LYS A 22 -10.45 -3.99 -6.52
N ILE A 23 -9.87 -5.18 -6.55
CA ILE A 23 -10.04 -6.14 -7.65
C ILE A 23 -10.55 -7.48 -7.13
N SER A 24 -11.34 -8.15 -7.96
CA SER A 24 -11.74 -9.52 -7.68
C SER A 24 -10.56 -10.47 -7.90
N ALA A 25 -10.51 -11.56 -7.13
CA ALA A 25 -9.38 -12.49 -7.16
C ALA A 25 -9.14 -13.13 -8.55
N ASP A 26 -10.14 -13.19 -9.43
CA ASP A 26 -10.01 -13.66 -10.82
C ASP A 26 -9.25 -12.70 -11.74
N LYS A 27 -9.08 -11.43 -11.32
CA LYS A 27 -8.28 -10.42 -12.03
C LYS A 27 -6.82 -10.39 -11.59
N VAL A 28 -6.50 -11.10 -10.51
CA VAL A 28 -5.12 -11.25 -10.02
C VAL A 28 -4.44 -12.35 -10.83
N PRO A 29 -3.22 -12.13 -11.37
CA PRO A 29 -2.47 -13.16 -12.06
C PRO A 29 -2.33 -14.44 -11.24
N ALA A 30 -2.44 -15.60 -11.90
CA ALA A 30 -2.29 -16.90 -11.23
C ALA A 30 -0.92 -17.07 -10.56
N THR A 31 0.12 -16.45 -11.12
CA THR A 31 1.48 -16.37 -10.55
C THR A 31 1.47 -15.68 -9.19
N VAL A 32 0.79 -14.54 -9.08
CA VAL A 32 0.66 -13.75 -7.85
C VAL A 32 -0.13 -14.51 -6.78
N THR A 33 -1.30 -15.03 -7.12
CA THR A 33 -2.12 -15.79 -6.15
C THR A 33 -1.42 -17.07 -5.68
N SER A 34 -0.63 -17.72 -6.54
CA SER A 34 0.17 -18.90 -6.17
C SER A 34 1.34 -18.53 -5.25
N ALA A 35 2.05 -17.43 -5.55
CA ALA A 35 3.13 -16.93 -4.72
C ALA A 35 2.63 -16.53 -3.32
N PHE A 36 1.48 -15.84 -3.24
CA PHE A 36 0.84 -15.51 -1.98
C PHE A 36 0.53 -16.76 -1.15
N LYS A 37 -0.14 -17.77 -1.73
CA LYS A 37 -0.47 -19.02 -1.04
C LYS A 37 0.76 -19.79 -0.59
N ALA A 38 1.84 -19.76 -1.37
CA ALA A 38 3.10 -20.41 -1.00
C ALA A 38 3.78 -19.71 0.19
N LYS A 39 3.74 -18.37 0.24
CA LYS A 39 4.35 -17.59 1.32
C LYS A 39 3.50 -17.59 2.59
N PHE A 40 2.17 -17.57 2.46
CA PHE A 40 1.22 -17.50 3.58
C PHE A 40 0.17 -18.63 3.53
N PRO A 41 0.59 -19.89 3.69
CA PRO A 41 -0.29 -21.06 3.48
C PRO A 41 -1.48 -21.14 4.44
N THR A 42 -1.41 -20.44 5.58
CA THR A 42 -2.46 -20.41 6.61
C THR A 42 -3.18 -19.06 6.69
N ALA A 43 -2.96 -18.17 5.74
CA ALA A 43 -3.68 -16.89 5.68
C ALA A 43 -5.18 -17.11 5.45
N THR A 44 -5.99 -16.25 6.04
CA THR A 44 -7.45 -16.26 5.91
C THR A 44 -7.97 -14.87 5.56
N LYS A 45 -9.24 -14.79 5.12
CA LYS A 45 -9.92 -13.53 4.80
C LYS A 45 -9.16 -12.66 3.79
N THR A 46 -8.64 -13.27 2.73
CA THR A 46 -7.86 -12.55 1.71
C THR A 46 -8.74 -11.64 0.85
N SER A 47 -8.39 -10.37 0.74
CA SER A 47 -8.84 -9.41 -0.28
C SER A 47 -7.69 -9.03 -1.19
N TRP A 48 -8.01 -8.49 -2.37
CA TRP A 48 -7.00 -8.08 -3.36
C TRP A 48 -7.26 -6.67 -3.85
N GLU A 49 -6.19 -5.92 -3.94
CA GLU A 49 -6.15 -4.57 -4.48
C GLU A 49 -5.00 -4.46 -5.48
N MET A 50 -5.15 -3.57 -6.46
CA MET A 50 -4.07 -3.18 -7.36
C MET A 50 -3.61 -1.80 -6.94
N GLU A 51 -2.54 -1.74 -6.15
CA GLU A 51 -1.94 -0.50 -5.63
C GLU A 51 -1.44 0.39 -6.77
N LYS A 52 -0.75 -0.24 -7.73
CA LYS A 52 -0.17 0.42 -8.90
C LYS A 52 -0.25 -0.54 -10.08
N THR A 53 -0.02 -0.02 -11.28
CA THR A 53 0.09 -0.86 -12.48
C THR A 53 1.11 -1.98 -12.25
N ASN A 54 0.66 -3.23 -12.33
CA ASN A 54 1.46 -4.45 -12.12
C ASN A 54 1.94 -4.70 -10.68
N GLU A 55 1.34 -4.04 -9.69
CA GLU A 55 1.57 -4.28 -8.26
C GLU A 55 0.25 -4.66 -7.60
N TYR A 56 0.23 -5.82 -6.95
CA TYR A 56 -0.96 -6.43 -6.36
C TYR A 56 -0.75 -6.60 -4.87
N GLU A 57 -1.65 -6.06 -4.08
CA GLU A 57 -1.66 -6.23 -2.64
C GLU A 57 -2.71 -7.27 -2.25
N ALA A 58 -2.29 -8.20 -1.40
CA ALA A 58 -3.20 -9.08 -0.68
C ALA A 58 -3.35 -8.58 0.75
N GLY A 59 -4.55 -8.14 1.15
CA GLY A 59 -4.91 -7.93 2.56
C GLY A 59 -5.43 -9.23 3.17
N PHE A 60 -4.97 -9.65 4.35
CA PHE A 60 -5.31 -10.94 4.96
C PHE A 60 -5.17 -10.96 6.48
N LYS A 61 -5.65 -12.03 7.10
CA LYS A 61 -5.38 -12.35 8.51
C LYS A 61 -4.44 -13.53 8.65
N LEU A 62 -3.43 -13.38 9.50
CA LEU A 62 -2.50 -14.45 9.87
C LEU A 62 -2.25 -14.41 11.38
N ASN A 63 -2.44 -15.54 12.05
CA ASN A 63 -2.28 -15.67 13.52
C ASN A 63 -3.06 -14.62 14.34
N GLY A 64 -4.19 -14.15 13.82
CA GLY A 64 -5.04 -13.14 14.46
C GLY A 64 -4.68 -11.69 14.13
N SER A 65 -3.53 -11.43 13.48
CA SER A 65 -3.12 -10.10 13.03
C SER A 65 -3.65 -9.80 11.63
N GLU A 66 -4.02 -8.54 11.39
CA GLU A 66 -4.27 -8.01 10.05
C GLU A 66 -2.91 -7.65 9.41
N MET A 67 -2.74 -8.05 8.16
CA MET A 67 -1.49 -7.93 7.42
C MET A 67 -1.82 -7.68 5.95
N SER A 68 -0.89 -7.05 5.25
CA SER A 68 -0.91 -6.99 3.79
C SER A 68 0.40 -7.48 3.18
N ALA A 69 0.38 -7.85 1.92
CA ALA A 69 1.58 -8.25 1.19
C ALA A 69 1.49 -7.90 -0.29
N ASN A 70 2.51 -7.21 -0.79
CA ASN A 70 2.59 -6.74 -2.16
C ASN A 70 3.43 -7.68 -3.00
N PHE A 71 2.95 -7.92 -4.22
CA PHE A 71 3.60 -8.74 -5.23
C PHE A 71 3.59 -8.03 -6.57
N ASP A 72 4.67 -8.16 -7.34
CA ASP A 72 4.65 -7.73 -8.74
C ASP A 72 3.88 -8.73 -9.62
N ASN A 73 3.62 -8.36 -10.88
CA ASN A 73 2.91 -9.21 -11.85
C ASN A 73 3.54 -10.60 -12.11
N SER A 74 4.82 -10.80 -11.79
CA SER A 74 5.49 -12.11 -11.89
C SER A 74 5.26 -12.99 -10.66
N GLY A 75 4.63 -12.47 -9.62
CA GLY A 75 4.47 -13.13 -8.32
C GLY A 75 5.68 -12.96 -7.41
N LYS A 76 6.61 -12.06 -7.73
CA LYS A 76 7.72 -11.76 -6.83
C LYS A 76 7.21 -10.96 -5.64
N TRP A 77 7.49 -11.46 -4.45
CA TRP A 77 7.21 -10.75 -3.21
C TRP A 77 8.02 -9.45 -3.12
N LEU A 78 7.34 -8.34 -2.85
CA LEU A 78 7.93 -7.01 -2.68
C LEU A 78 8.07 -6.70 -1.20
N GLU A 79 6.96 -6.77 -0.47
CA GLU A 79 6.91 -6.51 0.96
C GLU A 79 5.72 -7.15 1.66
N THR A 80 5.79 -7.16 2.98
CA THR A 80 4.71 -7.55 3.89
C THR A 80 4.63 -6.53 4.99
N GLU A 81 3.43 -6.04 5.21
CA GLU A 81 3.09 -5.08 6.22
C GLU A 81 2.35 -5.77 7.37
N THR A 82 2.72 -5.41 8.59
CA THR A 82 2.00 -5.82 9.80
C THR A 82 1.72 -4.57 10.60
N GLU A 83 0.45 -4.24 10.74
CA GLU A 83 0.04 -3.12 11.60
C GLU A 83 0.52 -3.37 13.03
N ILE A 84 1.07 -2.32 13.63
CA ILE A 84 1.52 -2.31 15.02
C ILE A 84 0.96 -1.09 15.74
N LYS A 85 0.92 -1.16 17.06
CA LYS A 85 0.67 0.05 17.85
C LYS A 85 1.82 1.03 17.63
N VAL A 86 1.52 2.32 17.53
CA VAL A 86 2.54 3.40 17.47
C VAL A 86 3.56 3.28 18.60
N SER A 87 3.13 2.88 19.80
CA SER A 87 4.02 2.66 20.95
C SER A 87 4.99 1.49 20.81
N ALA A 88 4.79 0.61 19.82
CA ALA A 88 5.67 -0.49 19.47
C ALA A 88 6.75 -0.11 18.45
N LEU A 89 6.72 1.12 17.90
CA LEU A 89 7.82 1.62 17.08
C LEU A 89 9.13 1.66 17.88
N PRO A 90 10.30 1.40 17.26
CA PRO A 90 11.58 1.54 17.93
C PRO A 90 11.77 2.96 18.51
N ALA A 91 12.45 3.06 19.65
CA ALA A 91 12.69 4.35 20.31
C ALA A 91 13.43 5.36 19.40
N SER A 92 14.33 4.86 18.55
CA SER A 92 15.02 5.62 17.49
C SER A 92 14.04 6.24 16.49
N VAL A 93 13.07 5.45 15.99
CA VAL A 93 12.03 5.91 15.06
C VAL A 93 11.10 6.91 15.75
N GLN A 94 10.66 6.65 16.98
CA GLN A 94 9.86 7.59 17.76
C GLN A 94 10.58 8.93 17.97
N SER A 95 11.90 8.89 18.20
CA SER A 95 12.72 10.09 18.35
C SER A 95 12.84 10.86 17.03
N ALA A 96 13.04 10.17 15.90
CA ALA A 96 13.07 10.77 14.58
C ALA A 96 11.74 11.44 14.24
N LEU A 97 10.62 10.76 14.46
CA LEU A 97 9.27 11.29 14.27
C LEU A 97 9.03 12.56 15.10
N SER A 98 9.39 12.53 16.39
CA SER A 98 9.21 13.67 17.29
C SER A 98 10.04 14.89 16.89
N LYS A 99 11.25 14.66 16.36
CA LYS A 99 12.19 15.71 15.97
C LYS A 99 11.86 16.32 14.60
N ASP A 100 11.68 15.47 13.60
CA ASP A 100 11.64 15.89 12.19
C ASP A 100 10.20 16.18 11.73
N PHE A 101 9.19 15.68 12.45
CA PHE A 101 7.77 15.84 12.12
C PHE A 101 6.97 16.47 13.27
N ALA A 102 7.58 17.42 13.98
CA ALA A 102 6.92 18.13 15.07
C ALA A 102 5.59 18.78 14.64
N GLY A 103 4.53 18.47 15.40
CA GLY A 103 3.18 18.95 15.15
C GLY A 103 2.41 18.16 14.09
N PHE A 104 2.96 17.06 13.56
CA PHE A 104 2.17 16.03 12.89
C PHE A 104 1.60 15.07 13.95
N LYS A 105 0.38 14.58 13.72
CA LYS A 105 -0.21 13.46 14.43
C LYS A 105 0.23 12.17 13.74
N ILE A 106 0.60 11.15 14.51
CA ILE A 106 0.81 9.79 13.97
C ILE A 106 -0.55 9.09 14.04
N ASN A 107 -1.09 8.69 12.89
CA ASN A 107 -2.37 8.01 12.78
C ASN A 107 -2.20 6.50 12.95
N GLU A 108 -1.26 5.93 12.19
CA GLU A 108 -1.02 4.49 12.10
C GLU A 108 0.48 4.19 12.08
N ALA A 109 0.84 2.95 12.38
CA ALA A 109 2.22 2.49 12.33
C ALA A 109 2.27 1.02 11.95
N SER A 110 3.31 0.66 11.19
CA SER A 110 3.46 -0.70 10.70
C SER A 110 4.90 -1.16 10.75
N LYS A 111 5.09 -2.46 10.95
CA LYS A 111 6.36 -3.13 10.68
C LYS A 111 6.32 -3.64 9.24
N ILE A 112 7.35 -3.27 8.47
CA ILE A 112 7.52 -3.67 7.09
C ILE A 112 8.65 -4.68 6.98
N GLU A 113 8.39 -5.82 6.36
CA GLU A 113 9.43 -6.71 5.83
C GLU A 113 9.47 -6.51 4.32
N SER A 114 10.59 -6.06 3.76
CA SER A 114 10.70 -5.82 2.31
C SER A 114 11.96 -6.46 1.71
N ALA A 115 11.88 -6.84 0.44
CA ALA A 115 13.04 -7.32 -0.31
C ALA A 115 14.10 -6.22 -0.53
N LYS A 116 13.68 -4.94 -0.50
CA LYS A 116 14.54 -3.78 -0.77
C LYS A 116 15.32 -3.31 0.46
N ASN A 117 14.63 -3.18 1.60
CA ASN A 117 15.18 -2.55 2.80
C ASN A 117 15.29 -3.52 4.01
N GLY A 118 14.82 -4.76 3.90
CA GLY A 118 14.75 -5.68 5.02
C GLY A 118 13.65 -5.27 6.01
N ASN A 119 13.93 -5.36 7.31
CA ASN A 119 13.02 -4.94 8.38
C ASN A 119 13.04 -3.41 8.53
N CYS A 120 11.88 -2.78 8.31
CA CYS A 120 11.66 -1.33 8.41
C CYS A 120 10.37 -1.05 9.19
N PHE A 121 10.11 0.23 9.43
CA PHE A 121 8.93 0.71 10.13
C PHE A 121 8.32 1.88 9.38
N GLU A 122 7.02 1.84 9.18
CA GLU A 122 6.26 2.92 8.57
C GLU A 122 5.39 3.61 9.60
N ALA A 123 5.17 4.90 9.41
CA ALA A 123 4.21 5.69 10.16
C ALA A 123 3.43 6.59 9.20
N GLU A 124 2.11 6.49 9.25
CA GLU A 124 1.22 7.48 8.63
C GLU A 124 1.17 8.71 9.54
N ILE A 125 1.56 9.86 9.00
CA ILE A 125 1.56 11.14 9.72
C ILE A 125 0.66 12.17 9.03
N GLU A 126 -0.09 12.92 9.83
CA GLU A 126 -1.06 13.90 9.36
C GLU A 126 -0.85 15.27 10.00
N LYS A 127 -0.94 16.33 9.20
CA LYS A 127 -1.03 17.72 9.67
C LYS A 127 -1.97 18.53 8.78
N GLY A 128 -3.16 18.81 9.28
CA GLY A 128 -4.18 19.53 8.52
C GLY A 128 -4.72 18.66 7.38
N GLU A 129 -4.51 19.09 6.14
CA GLU A 129 -4.96 18.31 4.97
C GLU A 129 -3.87 17.40 4.39
N GLU A 130 -2.65 17.48 4.91
CA GLU A 130 -1.53 16.68 4.42
C GLU A 130 -1.37 15.40 5.23
N THR A 131 -1.41 14.27 4.53
CA THR A 131 -1.08 12.95 5.05
C THR A 131 0.14 12.41 4.31
N PHE A 132 1.07 11.80 5.03
CA PHE A 132 2.25 11.17 4.47
C PHE A 132 2.52 9.82 5.12
N ASP A 133 2.97 8.86 4.32
CA ASP A 133 3.64 7.67 4.83
C ASP A 133 5.14 7.92 4.88
N VAL A 134 5.74 7.62 6.03
CA VAL A 134 7.17 7.80 6.25
C VAL A 134 7.79 6.49 6.70
N LEU A 135 8.71 5.97 5.89
CA LEU A 135 9.41 4.73 6.14
C LEU A 135 10.76 5.02 6.81
N PHE A 136 11.07 4.26 7.86
CA PHE A 136 12.31 4.34 8.62
C PHE A 136 13.00 2.98 8.70
N SER A 137 14.33 3.01 8.78
CA SER A 137 15.10 1.87 9.27
C SER A 137 14.90 1.68 10.77
N ALA A 138 15.28 0.51 11.30
CA ALA A 138 15.24 0.24 12.73
C ALA A 138 16.07 1.22 13.59
N ASP A 139 17.08 1.87 13.01
CA ASP A 139 17.93 2.88 13.67
C ASP A 139 17.34 4.29 13.60
N GLY A 140 16.14 4.47 13.04
CA GLY A 140 15.46 5.77 12.95
C GLY A 140 15.90 6.63 11.76
N ASN A 141 16.65 6.07 10.79
CA ASN A 141 16.97 6.79 9.56
C ASN A 141 15.77 6.76 8.61
N MET A 142 15.33 7.92 8.15
CA MET A 142 14.25 8.00 7.16
C MET A 142 14.73 7.47 5.80
N LEU A 143 13.98 6.53 5.25
CA LEU A 143 14.26 5.87 3.97
C LEU A 143 13.41 6.48 2.84
N SER A 144 12.15 6.82 3.12
CA SER A 144 11.26 7.48 2.18
C SER A 144 10.16 8.27 2.90
N LYS A 145 9.59 9.23 2.18
CA LYS A 145 8.39 9.98 2.56
C LYS A 145 7.50 10.10 1.32
N THR A 146 6.30 9.55 1.38
CA THR A 146 5.33 9.54 0.29
C THR A 146 4.12 10.34 0.71
N LYS A 147 3.63 11.26 -0.14
CA LYS A 147 2.40 12.01 0.15
C LYS A 147 1.20 11.15 -0.23
N MET A 148 0.26 11.00 0.70
CA MET A 148 -0.99 10.31 0.45
C MET A 148 -1.98 11.29 -0.18
N GLU A 149 -2.52 10.92 -1.34
CA GLU A 149 -3.62 11.66 -1.95
C GLU A 149 -4.92 11.18 -1.32
N LYS A 150 -5.71 12.10 -0.76
CA LYS A 150 -7.03 11.74 -0.24
C LYS A 150 -7.88 11.18 -1.38
N GLU A 151 -8.45 10.00 -1.19
CA GLU A 151 -9.52 9.53 -2.05
C GLU A 151 -10.57 10.65 -2.12
N LYS A 152 -10.87 11.11 -3.34
CA LYS A 152 -12.06 11.95 -3.54
C LYS A 152 -13.24 11.04 -3.27
N GLY A 153 -13.67 10.97 -2.00
CA GLY A 153 -14.87 10.25 -1.61
C GLY A 153 -16.00 10.68 -2.54
N ASP A 154 -16.58 9.71 -3.24
CA ASP A 154 -17.76 9.93 -4.05
C ASP A 154 -18.79 10.63 -3.16
N LYS A 155 -19.08 11.89 -3.51
CA LYS A 155 -20.16 12.64 -2.90
C LYS A 155 -21.46 11.95 -3.35
N TYR A 156 -22.04 11.15 -2.45
CA TYR A 156 -23.41 10.68 -2.58
C TYR A 156 -24.38 11.86 -2.71
#